data_AF-A0A2V5RC50-F1
#
_entry.id   AF-A0A2V5RC50-F1
#
_cell.length_a   1.000
_cell.length_b   1.000
_cell.length_c   1.000
_cell.angle_alpha   90.00
_cell.angle_beta   90.00
_cell.angle_gamma   90.00
#
_symmetry.space_group_name_H-M   'P 1'
#
loop_
_entity.id
_entity.type
_entity.pdbx_description
1 polymer ?
#
loop_
_entity_poly.entity_id
_entity_poly.type
_entity_poly.pdbx_seq_one_letter_code
_entity_poly.pdbx_strand_id
1 'polypeptide(L)'
;MRLSRKLQKLFYRDAAQSLWEHICRWTHPVDAKRILATIDPAEIARITEHYPRRPGARKTNAWQDAAHWIDINVGRAQNLWLDRSPPLRILDLGSGAGYFLYVCQFLGHSGLGLDLDDDPFFGEMTKYFNVPRVIWRIEGMDAG
;
A
#
# COMPACT_ATOMS: atom_id res chain seq x y z
N MET A 1 -17.50 -10.82 -36.61
CA MET A 1 -16.28 -11.37 -35.95
C MET A 1 -15.15 -10.32 -35.82
N ARG A 2 -15.36 -9.21 -35.08
CA ARG A 2 -14.31 -8.16 -34.92
C ARG A 2 -14.09 -7.69 -33.47
N LEU A 3 -14.81 -8.25 -32.49
CA LEU A 3 -14.65 -7.93 -31.07
C LEU A 3 -13.61 -8.81 -30.33
N SER A 4 -13.34 -10.04 -30.80
CA SER A 4 -12.46 -10.94 -30.03
C SER A 4 -10.98 -10.53 -30.06
N ARG A 5 -10.49 -9.91 -31.16
CA ARG A 5 -9.08 -9.50 -31.30
C ARG A 5 -8.67 -8.32 -30.40
N LYS A 6 -9.60 -7.45 -29.99
CA LYS A 6 -9.31 -6.36 -29.05
C LYS A 6 -9.22 -6.86 -27.60
N LEU A 7 -10.09 -7.79 -27.22
CA LEU A 7 -10.07 -8.43 -25.89
C LEU A 7 -8.81 -9.30 -25.72
N GLN A 8 -8.45 -10.09 -26.74
CA GLN A 8 -7.24 -10.94 -26.70
C GLN A 8 -5.94 -10.15 -26.45
N LYS A 9 -5.85 -8.89 -26.91
CA LYS A 9 -4.65 -8.06 -26.73
C LYS A 9 -4.54 -7.45 -25.33
N LEU A 10 -5.65 -7.07 -24.69
CA LEU A 10 -5.63 -6.62 -23.30
C LEU A 10 -5.28 -7.78 -22.37
N PHE A 11 -5.98 -8.91 -22.50
CA PHE A 11 -5.69 -10.10 -21.69
C PHE A 11 -4.25 -10.59 -21.83
N TYR A 12 -3.66 -10.52 -23.03
CA TYR A 12 -2.27 -10.92 -23.24
C TYR A 12 -1.27 -9.94 -22.63
N ARG A 13 -1.54 -8.63 -22.68
CA ARG A 13 -0.67 -7.63 -22.04
C ARG A 13 -0.74 -7.70 -20.52
N ASP A 14 -1.94 -7.77 -19.96
CA ASP A 14 -2.14 -7.81 -18.51
C ASP A 14 -1.62 -9.13 -17.92
N ALA A 15 -1.85 -10.26 -18.59
CA ALA A 15 -1.29 -11.55 -18.17
C ALA A 15 0.23 -11.61 -18.31
N ALA A 16 0.80 -11.05 -19.39
CA ALA A 16 2.25 -10.98 -19.56
C ALA A 16 2.88 -10.04 -18.52
N GLN A 17 2.24 -8.92 -18.20
CA GLN A 17 2.68 -8.00 -17.16
C GLN A 17 2.62 -8.66 -15.79
N SER A 18 1.51 -9.32 -15.43
CA SER A 18 1.39 -10.02 -14.14
C SER A 18 2.39 -11.17 -14.01
N LEU A 19 2.67 -11.90 -15.10
CA LEU A 19 3.68 -12.95 -15.12
C LEU A 19 5.10 -12.37 -14.99
N TRP A 20 5.38 -11.27 -15.69
CA TRP A 20 6.65 -10.54 -15.60
C TRP A 20 6.89 -9.98 -14.20
N GLU A 21 5.86 -9.37 -13.59
CA GLU A 21 5.88 -8.92 -12.20
C GLU A 21 6.16 -10.07 -11.24
N HIS A 22 5.51 -11.22 -11.44
CA HIS A 22 5.76 -12.42 -10.63
C HIS A 22 7.21 -12.93 -10.76
N ILE A 23 7.74 -12.99 -11.99
CA ILE A 23 9.13 -13.39 -12.26
C ILE A 23 10.11 -12.37 -11.62
N CYS A 24 9.84 -11.08 -11.77
CA CYS A 24 10.67 -10.01 -11.20
C CYS A 24 10.68 -10.03 -9.66
N ARG A 25 9.56 -10.34 -9.01
CA ARG A 25 9.50 -10.51 -7.55
C ARG A 25 10.36 -11.67 -7.06
N TRP A 26 10.46 -12.75 -7.85
CA TRP A 26 11.25 -13.91 -7.49
C TRP A 26 12.76 -13.66 -7.56
N THR A 27 13.22 -12.76 -8.42
CA THR A 27 14.65 -12.44 -8.53
C THR A 27 15.17 -11.47 -7.46
N HIS A 28 14.28 -10.71 -6.81
CA HIS A 28 14.62 -9.77 -5.74
C HIS A 28 13.61 -9.89 -4.58
N PRO A 29 13.63 -11.01 -3.83
CA PRO A 29 12.65 -11.25 -2.78
C PRO A 29 12.84 -10.26 -1.62
N VAL A 30 11.76 -9.58 -1.25
CA VAL A 30 11.69 -8.78 -0.02
C VAL A 30 10.97 -9.60 1.05
N ASP A 31 11.63 -9.83 2.18
CA ASP A 31 11.06 -10.60 3.28
C ASP A 31 10.11 -9.75 4.13
N ALA A 32 8.81 -9.91 3.90
CA ALA A 32 7.76 -9.26 4.69
C ALA A 32 7.90 -9.54 6.20
N LYS A 33 8.46 -10.69 6.61
CA LYS A 33 8.67 -11.01 8.03
C LYS A 33 9.68 -10.07 8.68
N ARG A 34 10.69 -9.60 7.95
CA ARG A 34 11.66 -8.63 8.47
C ARG A 34 11.03 -7.27 8.74
N ILE A 35 10.09 -6.85 7.89
CA ILE A 35 9.32 -5.61 8.07
C ILE A 35 8.32 -5.77 9.22
N LEU A 36 7.65 -6.93 9.31
CA LEU A 36 6.73 -7.21 10.41
C LEU A 36 7.45 -7.28 11.76
N ALA A 37 8.69 -7.78 11.79
CA ALA A 37 9.48 -7.85 13.01
C ALA A 37 9.86 -6.46 13.57
N THR A 38 9.74 -5.38 12.79
CA THR A 38 9.95 -4.01 13.28
C THR A 38 8.66 -3.35 13.78
N ILE A 39 7.52 -4.03 13.70
CA ILE A 39 6.23 -3.56 14.23
C ILE A 39 6.03 -4.15 15.62
N ASP A 40 5.88 -3.32 16.64
CA ASP A 40 5.45 -3.72 17.97
C ASP A 40 3.99 -4.24 17.97
N PRO A 41 3.76 -5.54 18.23
CA PRO A 41 2.42 -6.11 18.26
C PRO A 41 1.54 -5.52 19.37
N ALA A 42 2.13 -5.11 20.50
CA ALA A 42 1.39 -4.54 21.62
C ALA A 42 0.83 -3.16 21.26
N GLU A 43 1.60 -2.36 20.53
CA GLU A 43 1.16 -1.03 20.09
C GLU A 43 0.06 -1.12 19.03
N ILE A 44 0.16 -2.06 18.08
CA ILE A 44 -0.92 -2.33 17.12
C ILE A 44 -2.20 -2.78 17.83
N ALA A 45 -2.08 -3.65 18.85
CA ALA A 45 -3.22 -4.08 19.65
C ALA A 45 -3.87 -2.90 20.37
N ARG A 46 -3.06 -2.03 20.99
CA ARG A 46 -3.53 -0.81 21.69
C ARG A 46 -4.28 0.12 20.73
N ILE A 47 -3.74 0.40 19.55
CA ILE A 47 -4.41 1.24 18.54
C ILE A 47 -5.72 0.58 18.09
N THR A 48 -5.69 -0.73 17.83
CA THR A 48 -6.86 -1.49 17.37
C THR A 48 -7.99 -1.53 18.42
N GLU A 49 -7.65 -1.56 19.71
CA GLU A 49 -8.63 -1.49 20.80
C GLU A 49 -9.38 -0.15 20.81
N HIS A 50 -8.67 0.95 20.55
CA HIS A 50 -9.28 2.29 20.49
C HIS A 50 -10.08 2.51 19.20
N TYR A 51 -9.66 1.87 18.10
CA TYR A 51 -10.28 2.01 16.78
C TYR A 51 -10.63 0.64 16.19
N PRO A 52 -11.64 -0.04 16.78
CA PRO A 52 -12.00 -1.38 16.35
C PRO A 52 -12.57 -1.37 14.94
N ARG A 53 -12.42 -2.51 14.27
CA ARG A 53 -12.98 -2.73 12.94
C ARG A 53 -14.50 -2.53 12.97
N ARG A 54 -15.02 -1.74 12.03
CA ARG A 54 -16.47 -1.57 11.86
C ARG A 54 -17.14 -2.94 11.62
N PRO A 55 -18.21 -3.30 12.37
CA PRO A 55 -18.96 -4.53 12.13
C PRO A 55 -19.43 -4.61 10.67
N GLY A 56 -19.22 -5.77 10.03
CA GLY A 56 -19.62 -5.99 8.62
C GLY A 56 -18.70 -5.36 7.57
N ALA A 57 -17.57 -4.76 7.94
CA ALA A 57 -16.58 -4.29 6.97
C ALA A 57 -16.12 -5.44 6.05
N ARG A 58 -15.83 -5.14 4.78
CA ARG A 58 -15.22 -6.10 3.85
C ARG A 58 -13.80 -6.46 4.31
N LYS A 59 -13.28 -7.63 3.95
CA LYS A 59 -11.88 -8.01 4.23
C LYS A 59 -10.89 -6.99 3.66
N THR A 60 -11.24 -6.37 2.52
CA THR A 60 -10.48 -5.27 1.89
C THR A 60 -10.33 -4.02 2.77
N ASN A 61 -11.08 -3.92 3.88
CA ASN A 61 -11.07 -2.79 4.80
C ASN A 61 -10.61 -3.24 6.21
N ALA A 62 -9.97 -4.42 6.32
CA ALA A 62 -9.41 -4.90 7.58
C ALA A 62 -8.04 -4.26 7.82
N TRP A 63 -8.00 -2.94 7.96
CA TRP A 63 -6.76 -2.16 8.12
C TRP A 63 -5.98 -2.51 9.38
N GLN A 64 -6.64 -3.11 10.36
CA GLN A 64 -6.06 -3.62 11.60
C GLN A 64 -5.17 -4.87 11.38
N ASP A 65 -5.30 -5.57 10.25
CA ASP A 65 -4.47 -6.73 9.93
C ASP A 65 -3.12 -6.29 9.31
N ALA A 66 -2.19 -5.87 10.16
CA ALA A 66 -0.88 -5.38 9.72
C ALA A 66 -0.11 -6.41 8.88
N ALA A 67 -0.18 -7.69 9.25
CA ALA A 67 0.49 -8.77 8.52
C ALA A 67 0.00 -8.86 7.07
N HIS A 68 -1.32 -8.83 6.88
CA HIS A 68 -1.93 -8.82 5.56
C HIS A 68 -1.51 -7.61 4.72
N TRP A 69 -1.54 -6.40 5.31
CA TRP A 69 -1.22 -5.18 4.56
C TRP A 69 0.26 -5.01 4.27
N ILE A 70 1.16 -5.48 5.14
CA ILE A 70 2.59 -5.49 4.83
C ILE A 70 2.86 -6.42 3.64
N ASP A 71 2.31 -7.63 3.63
CA ASP A 71 2.50 -8.58 2.52
C ASP A 71 2.03 -7.98 1.17
N ILE A 72 0.84 -7.38 1.15
CA ILE A 72 0.31 -6.70 -0.04
C ILE A 72 1.24 -5.56 -0.48
N ASN A 73 1.69 -4.71 0.45
CA ASN A 73 2.45 -3.52 0.09
C ASN A 73 3.92 -3.83 -0.26
N VAL A 74 4.49 -4.92 0.24
CA VAL A 74 5.75 -5.48 -0.27
C VAL A 74 5.61 -5.84 -1.74
N GLY A 75 4.54 -6.58 -2.11
CA GLY A 75 4.28 -6.91 -3.51
C GLY A 75 4.10 -5.68 -4.40
N ARG A 76 3.44 -4.64 -3.90
CA ARG A 76 3.29 -3.35 -4.61
C ARG A 76 4.62 -2.61 -4.77
N ALA A 77 5.44 -2.55 -3.72
CA ALA A 77 6.75 -1.91 -3.78
C ALA A 77 7.66 -2.60 -4.81
N GLN A 78 7.66 -3.94 -4.84
CA GLN A 78 8.41 -4.72 -5.84
C GLN A 78 7.88 -4.52 -7.27
N ASN A 79 6.55 -4.42 -7.44
CA ASN A 79 5.95 -4.13 -8.75
C ASN A 79 6.34 -2.73 -9.27
N LEU A 80 6.62 -1.80 -8.36
CA LEU A 80 7.11 -0.46 -8.65
C LEU A 80 8.65 -0.37 -8.65
N TRP A 81 9.34 -1.51 -8.50
CA TRP A 81 10.81 -1.61 -8.54
C TRP A 81 11.50 -0.78 -7.44
N LEU A 82 10.78 -0.50 -6.35
CA LEU A 82 11.30 0.31 -5.25
C LEU A 82 12.39 -0.45 -4.48
N ASP A 83 12.26 -1.77 -4.37
CA ASP A 83 13.24 -2.68 -3.79
C ASP A 83 14.64 -2.64 -4.46
N ARG A 84 14.72 -2.11 -5.69
CA ARG A 84 15.95 -2.06 -6.50
C ARG A 84 16.26 -0.68 -7.07
N SER A 85 15.51 0.32 -6.67
CA SER A 85 15.76 1.71 -7.04
C SER A 85 16.70 2.36 -6.02
N PRO A 86 17.48 3.40 -6.41
CA PRO A 86 18.11 4.25 -5.41
C PRO A 86 17.04 4.90 -4.52
N PRO A 87 17.39 5.42 -3.33
CA PRO A 87 16.46 6.17 -2.49
C PRO A 87 15.66 7.23 -3.25
N LEU A 88 14.35 7.27 -3.03
CA LEU A 88 13.40 8.15 -3.73
C LEU A 88 12.60 8.97 -2.73
N ARG A 89 11.92 10.02 -3.24
CA ARG A 89 10.91 10.79 -2.51
C ARG A 89 9.54 10.48 -3.13
N ILE A 90 8.68 9.83 -2.38
CA ILE A 90 7.41 9.27 -2.84
C ILE A 90 6.24 10.14 -2.36
N LEU A 91 5.31 10.45 -3.25
CA LEU A 91 4.00 10.99 -2.89
C LEU A 91 2.99 9.86 -3.03
N ASP A 92 2.33 9.49 -1.93
CA ASP A 92 1.30 8.44 -1.91
C ASP A 92 -0.09 9.07 -1.79
N LEU A 93 -0.94 8.85 -2.81
CA LEU A 93 -2.28 9.42 -2.89
C LEU A 93 -3.29 8.39 -2.41
N GLY A 94 -4.03 8.71 -1.35
CA GLY A 94 -4.86 7.74 -0.63
C GLY A 94 -4.01 6.82 0.25
N SER A 95 -3.08 7.40 1.02
CA SER A 95 -2.06 6.66 1.79
C SER A 95 -2.64 5.77 2.91
N GLY A 96 -3.90 5.96 3.27
CA GLY A 96 -4.63 5.21 4.30
C GLY A 96 -3.87 5.17 5.62
N ALA A 97 -3.76 3.96 6.20
CA ALA A 97 -3.00 3.69 7.42
C ALA A 97 -1.47 3.79 7.26
N GLY A 98 -0.95 4.13 6.07
CA GLY A 98 0.48 4.38 5.84
C GLY A 98 1.34 3.14 5.59
N TYR A 99 0.77 1.94 5.49
CA TYR A 99 1.54 0.70 5.29
C TYR A 99 2.46 0.72 4.06
N PHE A 100 2.00 1.30 2.94
CA PHE A 100 2.84 1.38 1.73
C PHE A 100 4.07 2.26 1.94
N LEU A 101 3.88 3.46 2.47
CA LEU A 101 4.98 4.36 2.78
C LEU A 101 5.91 3.80 3.85
N TYR A 102 5.39 3.07 4.85
CA TYR A 102 6.22 2.38 5.84
C TYR A 102 7.12 1.31 5.20
N VAL A 103 6.58 0.49 4.29
CA VAL A 103 7.39 -0.45 3.49
C VAL A 103 8.44 0.29 2.67
N CYS A 104 8.08 1.41 2.04
CA CYS A 104 9.03 2.20 1.26
C CYS A 104 10.14 2.81 2.13
N GLN A 105 9.83 3.26 3.35
CA GLN A 105 10.80 3.74 4.33
C GLN A 105 11.77 2.65 4.74
N PHE A 106 11.28 1.43 4.98
CA PHE A 106 12.13 0.27 5.27
C PHE A 106 13.11 -0.04 4.13
N LEU A 107 12.69 0.17 2.88
CA LEU A 107 13.53 0.02 1.68
C LEU A 107 14.49 1.21 1.45
N GLY A 108 14.49 2.22 2.33
CA GLY A 108 15.38 3.37 2.27
C GLY A 108 14.83 4.57 1.49
N HIS A 109 13.55 4.56 1.10
CA HIS A 109 12.90 5.73 0.52
C HIS A 109 12.36 6.67 1.60
N SER A 110 11.97 7.86 1.17
CA SER A 110 11.19 8.80 1.99
C SER A 110 9.88 9.10 1.28
N GLY A 111 8.87 9.56 2.00
CA GLY A 111 7.63 9.92 1.34
C GLY A 111 6.68 10.73 2.20
N LEU A 112 5.66 11.22 1.52
CA LEU A 112 4.56 12.01 2.04
C LEU A 112 3.24 11.36 1.61
N GLY A 113 2.39 11.05 2.59
CA GLY A 113 1.04 10.57 2.34
C GLY A 113 0.05 11.72 2.18
N LEU A 114 -0.93 11.54 1.32
CA LEU A 114 -2.09 12.41 1.18
C LEU A 114 -3.35 11.56 1.35
N ASP A 115 -4.23 11.94 2.28
CA ASP A 115 -5.52 11.26 2.47
C ASP A 115 -6.59 12.19 3.09
N LEU A 116 -7.83 11.72 3.13
CA LEU A 116 -8.92 12.30 3.92
C LEU A 116 -8.76 11.92 5.40
N ASP A 117 -9.39 12.66 6.32
CA ASP A 117 -9.35 12.38 7.76
C ASP A 117 -10.59 11.65 8.31
N ASP A 118 -11.20 10.82 7.47
CA ASP A 118 -12.48 10.17 7.75
C ASP A 118 -12.35 8.92 8.66
N ASP A 119 -11.14 8.38 8.81
CA ASP A 119 -10.83 7.24 9.68
C ASP A 119 -9.70 7.58 10.67
N PRO A 120 -10.02 7.81 11.96
CA PRO A 120 -9.02 8.09 12.99
C PRO A 120 -7.93 7.02 13.14
N PHE A 121 -8.23 5.76 12.79
CA PHE A 121 -7.23 4.68 12.78
C PHE A 121 -6.07 5.04 11.85
N PHE A 122 -6.32 5.69 10.71
CA PHE A 122 -5.29 6.08 9.76
C PHE A 122 -4.38 7.16 10.35
N GLY A 123 -4.94 8.10 11.10
CA GLY A 123 -4.18 9.13 11.81
C GLY A 123 -3.20 8.53 12.81
N GLU A 124 -3.66 7.60 13.64
CA GLU A 124 -2.80 6.99 14.66
C GLU A 124 -1.76 6.05 14.06
N MET A 125 -2.12 5.26 13.05
CA MET A 125 -1.18 4.37 12.37
C MET A 125 -0.07 5.12 11.64
N THR A 126 -0.39 6.22 10.95
CA THR A 126 0.62 7.03 10.25
C THR A 126 1.59 7.70 11.23
N LYS A 127 1.12 8.17 12.38
CA LYS A 127 1.99 8.66 13.47
C LYS A 127 2.89 7.55 14.01
N TYR A 128 2.33 6.37 14.28
CA TYR A 128 3.08 5.22 14.79
C TYR A 128 4.21 4.81 13.83
N PHE A 129 3.93 4.75 12.52
CA PHE A 129 4.94 4.45 11.51
C PHE A 129 5.89 5.62 11.19
N ASN A 130 5.71 6.79 11.82
CA ASN A 130 6.43 8.02 11.46
C ASN A 130 6.34 8.32 9.95
N VAL A 131 5.14 8.17 9.39
CA VAL A 131 4.81 8.50 8.01
C VAL A 131 4.17 9.90 7.99
N PRO A 132 4.82 10.90 7.38
CA PRO A 132 4.21 12.21 7.21
C PRO A 132 2.92 12.11 6.38
N ARG A 133 1.83 12.72 6.85
CA ARG A 133 0.55 12.74 6.15
C ARG A 133 -0.03 14.16 6.11
N VAL A 134 -0.50 14.55 4.93
CA VAL A 134 -1.27 15.79 4.71
C VAL A 134 -2.74 15.42 4.50
N ILE A 135 -3.62 16.11 5.21
CA ILE A 135 -5.07 15.96 5.02
C ILE A 135 -5.49 16.81 3.83
N TRP A 136 -5.94 16.18 2.75
CA TRP A 136 -6.36 16.89 1.55
C TRP A 136 -7.38 16.10 0.74
N ARG A 137 -8.39 16.79 0.21
CA ARG A 137 -9.37 16.23 -0.74
C ARG A 137 -8.97 16.65 -2.16
N ILE A 138 -8.79 15.67 -3.03
CA ILE A 138 -8.60 15.92 -4.47
C ILE A 138 -9.98 16.02 -5.11
N GLU A 139 -10.27 17.16 -5.71
CA GLU A 139 -11.52 17.42 -6.44
C GLU A 139 -11.28 17.30 -7.95
N GLY A 140 -12.29 16.80 -8.67
CA GLY A 140 -12.25 16.80 -10.13
C GLY A 140 -12.40 18.22 -10.66
N MET A 141 -11.83 18.51 -11.83
CA MET A 141 -12.11 19.77 -12.52
C MET A 141 -13.54 19.74 -13.05
N ASP A 142 -14.29 20.82 -12.83
CA ASP A 142 -15.59 21.00 -13.44
C ASP A 142 -15.44 20.97 -14.97
N ALA A 143 -16.21 20.11 -15.63
CA ALA A 143 -16.39 20.19 -17.07
C ALA A 143 -17.32 21.38 -17.34
N GLY A 144 -16.73 22.55 -17.63
CA GLY A 144 -17.45 23.74 -18.06
C GLY A 144 -18.28 23.52 -19.32
#